data_AF-A0A453Q4X0-F1
#
_entry.id   AF-A0A453Q4X0-F1
#
_cell.length_a   1.000
_cell.length_b   1.000
_cell.length_c   1.000
_cell.angle_alpha   90.00
_cell.angle_beta   90.00
_cell.angle_gamma   90.00
#
_symmetry.space_group_name_H-M   'P 1'
#
loop_
_entity.id
_entity.type
_entity.pdbx_description
1 polymer ?
#
loop_
_entity_poly.entity_id
_entity_poly.type
_entity_poly.pdbx_seq_one_letter_code
_entity_poly.pdbx_strand_id
1 'polypeptide(L)'
;MSFSQQGPRAICIISATGAVSTATLHQDSDSGAVTYEGRFEILCLSGSYLVVEEGGTRTRSGGLCIALCGPDHRVIGGSVSGVLTAAGTVQVIVGSFMYGG
;
A
#
# COMPACT_ATOMS: atom_id res chain seq x y z
N MET A 1 7.93 -7.58 3.62
CA MET A 1 8.18 -6.80 4.85
C MET A 1 8.31 -7.76 6.04
N SER A 2 9.50 -7.93 6.61
CA SER A 2 9.75 -8.91 7.69
C SER A 2 9.21 -8.45 9.06
N PHE A 3 9.13 -7.14 9.32
CA PHE A 3 8.71 -6.63 10.63
C PHE A 3 7.25 -6.95 10.99
N SER A 4 6.37 -7.13 10.00
CA SER A 4 4.98 -7.56 10.24
C SER A 4 4.87 -9.03 10.66
N GLN A 5 5.97 -9.78 10.63
CA GLN A 5 6.04 -11.21 10.98
C GLN A 5 6.34 -11.45 12.47
N GLN A 6 6.54 -10.40 13.26
CA GLN A 6 6.93 -10.52 14.67
C GLN A 6 5.69 -10.48 15.59
N GLY A 7 4.72 -11.36 15.34
CA GLY A 7 3.44 -11.44 16.06
C GLY A 7 2.36 -10.45 15.58
N PRO A 8 1.18 -10.46 16.21
CA PRO A 8 0.05 -9.59 15.86
C PRO A 8 0.41 -8.11 15.98
N ARG A 9 0.17 -7.33 14.91
CA ARG A 9 0.60 -5.94 14.81
C ARG A 9 -0.38 -5.08 14.02
N ALA A 10 -0.61 -3.87 14.50
CA ALA A 10 -1.16 -2.79 13.69
C ALA A 10 -0.01 -2.04 13.00
N ILE A 11 -0.19 -1.76 11.70
CA ILE A 11 0.81 -1.06 10.89
C ILE A 11 0.12 0.12 10.22
N CYS A 12 0.72 1.31 10.30
CA CYS A 12 0.29 2.48 9.56
C CYS A 12 1.43 3.04 8.70
N ILE A 13 1.09 3.58 7.54
CA ILE A 13 2.05 4.32 6.71
C ILE A 13 2.16 5.73 7.28
N ILE A 14 3.39 6.14 7.62
CA ILE A 14 3.69 7.51 8.05
C ILE A 14 4.05 8.36 6.82
N SER A 15 4.92 7.81 5.95
CA SER A 15 5.28 8.46 4.69
C SER A 15 5.81 7.43 3.69
N ALA A 16 5.73 7.76 2.41
CA ALA A 16 6.42 7.02 1.36
C ALA A 16 6.95 7.98 0.28
N THR A 17 8.14 7.69 -0.23
CA THR A 17 8.80 8.45 -1.28
C THR A 17 9.47 7.52 -2.29
N GLY A 18 9.52 7.93 -3.54
CA GLY A 18 10.04 7.15 -4.66
C GLY A 18 8.99 6.95 -5.76
N ALA A 19 9.23 5.99 -6.63
CA ALA A 19 8.38 5.73 -7.80
C ALA A 19 7.99 4.26 -7.93
N VAL A 20 6.82 3.99 -8.50
CA VAL A 20 6.32 2.66 -8.84
C VAL A 20 6.29 2.45 -10.36
N SER A 21 6.50 1.21 -10.80
CA SER A 21 6.42 0.78 -12.21
C SER A 21 5.06 0.15 -12.55
N THR A 22 4.39 -0.40 -11.53
CA THR A 22 3.04 -0.96 -11.62
C THR A 22 2.25 -0.68 -10.37
N ALA A 23 0.96 -0.36 -10.55
CA ALA A 23 0.00 -0.18 -9.46
C ALA A 23 -1.38 -0.69 -9.86
N THR A 24 -1.95 -1.60 -9.07
CA THR A 24 -3.33 -2.07 -9.22
C THR A 24 -4.25 -1.35 -8.23
N LEU A 25 -5.11 -0.48 -8.74
CA LEU A 25 -5.97 0.40 -7.95
C LEU A 25 -7.45 0.06 -8.20
N HIS A 26 -8.24 0.04 -7.12
CA HIS A 26 -9.69 0.04 -7.21
C HIS A 26 -10.19 1.50 -7.25
N GLN A 27 -10.89 1.86 -8.32
CA GLN A 27 -11.57 3.15 -8.44
C GLN A 27 -13.04 3.00 -8.04
N ASP A 28 -13.62 4.00 -7.36
CA ASP A 28 -14.99 4.00 -6.82
C ASP A 28 -16.09 4.08 -7.91
N SER A 29 -15.92 3.39 -9.03
CA SER A 29 -16.86 3.43 -10.15
C SER A 29 -16.86 2.08 -10.84
N ASP A 30 -17.78 1.17 -10.48
CA ASP A 30 -18.29 -0.05 -11.16
C ASP A 30 -17.36 -0.92 -12.05
N SER A 31 -16.06 -0.63 -12.11
CA SER A 31 -15.09 -1.09 -13.10
C SER A 31 -14.06 -2.03 -12.47
N GLY A 32 -14.14 -2.26 -11.16
CA GLY A 32 -13.24 -3.14 -10.43
C GLY A 32 -11.82 -2.57 -10.33
N ALA A 33 -10.85 -3.48 -10.21
CA ALA A 33 -9.45 -3.10 -10.09
C ALA A 33 -8.83 -2.84 -11.48
N VAL A 34 -8.17 -1.69 -11.63
CA VAL A 34 -7.42 -1.28 -12.82
C VAL A 34 -5.93 -1.34 -12.53
N THR A 35 -5.16 -1.96 -13.44
CA THR A 35 -3.69 -1.99 -13.35
C THR A 35 -3.09 -0.92 -14.24
N TYR A 36 -2.30 -0.04 -13.65
CA TYR A 36 -1.51 0.98 -14.32
C TYR A 36 -0.06 0.51 -14.45
N GLU A 37 0.49 0.62 -15.66
CA GLU A 37 1.89 0.30 -15.96
C GLU A 37 2.62 1.53 -16.49
N GLY A 38 3.86 1.73 -16.03
CA GLY A 38 4.65 2.92 -16.33
C GLY A 38 5.33 3.46 -15.08
N ARG A 39 6.24 4.44 -15.23
CA ARG A 39 6.94 5.05 -14.10
C ARG A 39 6.09 6.17 -13.50
N PHE A 40 5.60 5.97 -12.28
CA PHE A 40 4.79 6.95 -11.56
C PHE A 40 5.44 7.35 -10.24
N GLU A 41 5.53 8.65 -9.96
CA GLU A 41 6.03 9.17 -8.69
C GLU A 41 4.95 9.06 -7.61
N ILE A 42 5.34 8.61 -6.41
CA ILE A 42 4.44 8.53 -5.26
C ILE A 42 4.24 9.93 -4.71
N LEU A 43 3.02 10.46 -4.83
CA LEU A 43 2.64 11.74 -4.21
C LEU A 43 2.17 11.53 -2.78
N CYS A 44 1.39 10.48 -2.55
CA CYS A 44 0.87 10.13 -1.24
C CYS A 44 0.63 8.61 -1.18
N LEU A 45 1.08 7.97 -0.09
CA LEU A 45 0.67 6.62 0.28
C LEU A 45 0.20 6.70 1.73
N SER A 46 -1.04 6.29 1.96
CA SER A 46 -1.66 6.37 3.27
C SER A 46 -2.45 5.10 3.57
N GLY A 47 -2.81 4.95 4.83
CA GLY A 47 -3.61 3.85 5.32
C GLY A 47 -2.90 3.00 6.36
N SER A 48 -3.61 1.98 6.79
CA SER A 48 -3.20 1.11 7.86
C SER A 48 -3.80 -0.26 7.67
N TYR A 49 -3.12 -1.27 8.20
CA TYR A 49 -3.65 -2.60 8.25
C TYR A 49 -3.29 -3.28 9.57
N LEU A 50 -4.21 -4.08 10.06
CA LEU A 50 -4.02 -4.96 11.19
C LEU A 50 -3.63 -6.34 10.65
N VAL A 51 -2.59 -6.92 11.23
CA VAL A 51 -2.17 -8.29 10.98
C VAL A 51 -2.37 -9.08 12.26
N VAL A 52 -3.24 -10.07 12.23
CA VAL A 52 -3.48 -10.97 13.37
C VAL A 52 -3.13 -12.39 12.95
N GLU A 53 -2.57 -13.15 13.87
CA GLU A 53 -2.33 -14.58 13.71
C GLU A 53 -3.12 -15.31 14.79
N GLU A 54 -4.14 -16.05 14.38
CA GLU A 54 -5.04 -16.77 15.27
C GLU A 54 -5.18 -18.21 14.76
N GLY A 55 -4.91 -19.20 15.62
CA GLY A 55 -5.03 -20.62 15.27
C GLY A 55 -4.19 -21.05 14.05
N GLY A 56 -3.03 -20.43 13.81
CA GLY A 56 -2.17 -20.70 12.65
C GLY A 56 -2.67 -20.07 11.34
N THR A 57 -3.79 -19.34 11.36
CA THR A 57 -4.29 -18.57 10.22
C THR A 57 -3.89 -17.11 10.40
N ARG A 58 -3.31 -16.53 9.34
CA ARG A 58 -2.95 -15.12 9.32
C ARG A 58 -3.96 -14.30 8.56
N THR A 59 -4.61 -13.37 9.25
CA THR A 59 -5.58 -12.46 8.66
C THR A 59 -5.00 -11.05 8.56
N ARG A 60 -5.44 -10.32 7.53
CA ARG A 60 -5.11 -8.91 7.34
C ARG A 60 -6.39 -8.13 7.10
N SER A 61 -6.64 -7.11 7.91
CA SER A 61 -7.75 -6.17 7.72
C SER A 61 -7.24 -4.75 7.55
N GLY A 62 -8.05 -3.89 6.94
CA GLY A 62 -7.64 -2.54 6.53
C GLY A 62 -7.12 -2.51 5.09
N GLY A 63 -6.47 -1.41 4.72
CA GLY A 63 -6.12 -1.14 3.33
C GLY A 63 -5.16 0.05 3.21
N LEU A 64 -4.67 0.23 1.99
CA LEU A 64 -3.84 1.37 1.62
C LEU A 64 -4.52 2.14 0.50
N CYS A 65 -4.38 3.44 0.52
CA CYS A 65 -4.76 4.33 -0.58
C CYS A 65 -3.49 5.01 -1.10
N ILE A 66 -3.46 5.30 -2.40
CA ILE A 66 -2.29 5.91 -3.03
C ILE A 66 -2.72 6.97 -4.04
N ALA A 67 -1.91 8.01 -4.17
CA ALA A 67 -1.95 8.97 -5.26
C ALA A 67 -0.58 8.98 -5.97
N LEU A 68 -0.61 8.93 -7.29
CA LEU A 68 0.54 8.76 -8.16
C LEU A 68 0.54 9.82 -9.26
N CYS A 69 1.72 10.36 -9.59
CA CYS A 69 1.91 11.27 -10.72
C CYS A 69 2.59 10.55 -11.89
N GLY A 70 1.95 10.56 -13.05
CA GLY A 70 2.55 10.10 -14.30
C GLY A 70 3.53 11.11 -14.89
N PRO A 71 4.30 10.70 -15.93
CA PRO A 71 5.22 11.59 -16.65
C PRO A 71 4.47 12.67 -17.48
N ASP A 72 3.18 12.47 -17.73
CA ASP A 72 2.27 13.43 -18.37
C ASP A 72 1.67 14.44 -17.35
N HIS A 73 2.18 14.45 -16.12
CA HIS A 73 1.70 15.26 -15.00
C HIS A 73 0.25 14.98 -14.58
N ARG A 74 -0.33 13.85 -15.01
CA ARG A 74 -1.65 13.43 -14.53
C ARG A 74 -1.54 12.70 -13.21
N VAL A 75 -2.49 12.97 -12.33
CA VAL A 75 -2.62 12.29 -11.05
C VAL A 75 -3.66 11.19 -11.16
N ILE A 76 -3.28 9.98 -10.77
CA ILE A 76 -4.19 8.86 -10.58
C ILE A 76 -4.18 8.46 -9.11
N GLY A 77 -5.30 7.95 -8.61
CA GLY A 77 -5.38 7.50 -7.23
C GLY A 77 -6.51 6.52 -7.01
N GLY A 78 -6.50 5.90 -5.84
CA GLY A 78 -7.49 4.93 -5.42
C GLY A 78 -7.00 4.01 -4.31
N SER A 79 -7.82 3.04 -3.97
CA SER A 79 -7.48 1.99 -3.01
C SER A 79 -6.54 0.98 -3.67
N VAL A 80 -5.45 0.62 -2.99
CA VAL A 80 -4.50 -0.38 -3.48
C VAL A 80 -5.14 -1.77 -3.36
N SER A 81 -5.46 -2.37 -4.51
CA SER A 81 -6.13 -3.68 -4.60
C SER A 81 -5.18 -4.82 -4.98
N GLY A 82 -3.93 -4.51 -5.33
CA GLY A 82 -2.94 -5.50 -5.72
C GLY A 82 -1.52 -5.09 -5.36
N VAL A 83 -0.57 -5.52 -6.19
CA VAL A 83 0.87 -5.28 -5.95
C VAL A 83 1.25 -3.86 -6.37
N LEU A 84 2.13 -3.23 -5.59
CA LEU A 84 2.89 -2.05 -6.00
C LEU A 84 4.32 -2.50 -6.28
N THR A 85 4.77 -2.38 -7.53
CA THR A 85 6.16 -2.71 -7.88
C THR A 85 6.97 -1.43 -7.94
N ALA A 86 8.12 -1.40 -7.27
CA ALA A 86 9.00 -0.24 -7.29
C ALA A 86 9.64 -0.05 -8.69
N ALA A 87 9.71 1.19 -9.17
CA ALA A 87 10.48 1.55 -10.36
C ALA A 87 11.96 1.88 -10.05
N GLY A 88 12.36 1.78 -8.79
CA GLY A 88 13.68 2.12 -8.27
C GLY A 88 13.71 2.03 -6.75
N THR A 89 14.54 2.83 -6.09
CA THR A 89 14.54 2.92 -4.63
C THR A 89 13.26 3.61 -4.14
N VAL A 90 12.51 2.91 -3.28
CA VAL A 90 11.33 3.45 -2.59
C VAL A 90 11.60 3.38 -1.09
N GLN A 91 11.43 4.50 -0.40
CA GLN A 91 11.51 4.58 1.05
C GLN A 91 10.10 4.66 1.62
N VAL A 92 9.82 3.83 2.63
CA VAL A 92 8.55 3.86 3.37
C VAL A 92 8.87 3.93 4.85
N ILE A 93 8.29 4.90 5.53
CA ILE A 93 8.32 5.01 6.99
C ILE A 93 6.99 4.50 7.52
N VAL A 94 7.05 3.59 8.48
CA VAL A 94 5.87 2.91 9.02
C VAL A 94 5.86 2.99 10.54
N GLY A 95 4.68 3.17 11.11
CA GLY A 95 4.42 2.88 12.51
C GLY A 95 4.10 1.40 12.66
N SER A 96 4.70 0.73 13.65
CA SER A 96 4.38 -0.66 13.99
C SER A 96 4.07 -0.75 15.47
N PHE A 97 2.85 -1.20 15.78
CA PHE A 97 2.32 -1.29 17.14
C PHE A 97 2.00 -2.74 17.45
N MET A 98 2.42 -3.22 18.62
CA MET A 98 2.01 -4.55 19.08
C MET A 98 0.50 -4.56 19.31
N TYR A 99 -0.18 -5.58 18.80
CA TYR A 99 -1.60 -5.76 19.01
C TYR A 99 -1.81 -6.87 20.04
N GLY A 100 -2.38 -6.49 21.20
CA GLY A 100 -2.57 -7.39 22.34
C GLY A 100 -3.86 -8.21 22.33
N GLY A 101 -4.80 -7.89 21.44
CA GLY A 101 -6.19 -8.33 21.57
C GLY A 101 -6.99 -7.42 22.49
#